data_AF-A0A0S2KM62-F1
#
_entry.id   AF-A0A0S2KM62-F1
#
_cell.length_a   1.000
_cell.length_b   1.000
_cell.length_c   1.000
_cell.angle_alpha   90.00
_cell.angle_beta   90.00
_cell.angle_gamma   90.00
#
_symmetry.space_group_name_H-M   'P 1'
#
loop_
_entity.id
_entity.type
_entity.pdbx_description
1 polymer ?
#
loop_
_entity_poly.entity_id
_entity_poly.type
_entity_poly.pdbx_seq_one_letter_code
_entity_poly.pdbx_strand_id
1 'polypeptide(L)'
;MTKTKLIFAAALAFFVSCANDDTTNKQSEQEPGTEGLTSFVEEDQATRTTGEYDGSGLNFYWTTGDRLWVHNGTLIQDARNNINTELVATTVPGGVQRAAKAKFWFSGTYTASSYPVRYTGKNGAKDKVTIKASQTQTVPNDASHIGEDGDCGVATATKPVGGGQYHFTLDHKAAYATFLPYNAEGEISGAKITKIKITANQAIAGTFDFDDSGLKLASRPTAAPANQTIELDLSTMKFGVPKAVDIAKNAATMVVAPGTYATLKVEYTVDDPDTHNSATVTRNYTNVTFTPGKNKKITVDLGIPIYENKYYLWDAQHDAWYGYYQYQPTYDGVPADSHYPQSAAADPDRWFHTAPNSTVAINASNSCKDCPNSNQMIWYTMKGNPHWDGQKPWSVLGHLYVGGMWFKKAQKIADDESTNLTAMKNGYPDPSTHVMTDWRTRICTSFPTYYTVEEPSVLQYGFYNSTIKSISTLASTADYFFLPTTGFFGNFPGGPGQHKFYAGFGDYWSSNNTPTPATPYTMLAASFNFTKNNIYFISGTDPECGFYVEPQWFK
;
A
#
# COMPACT_ATOMS: atom_id res chain seq x y z
N MET A 1 -29.13 -49.47 26.35
CA MET A 1 -27.67 -49.52 26.13
C MET A 1 -27.11 -48.12 26.33
N THR A 2 -26.13 -48.07 27.21
CA THR A 2 -25.61 -46.93 27.97
C THR A 2 -24.75 -46.03 27.08
N LYS A 3 -25.03 -44.72 27.11
CA LYS A 3 -24.18 -43.69 26.46
C LYS A 3 -23.02 -43.37 27.40
N THR A 4 -21.84 -43.86 27.04
CA THR A 4 -20.56 -43.59 27.70
C THR A 4 -20.15 -42.13 27.47
N LYS A 5 -20.01 -41.37 28.55
CA LYS A 5 -19.40 -40.04 28.58
C LYS A 5 -17.88 -40.22 28.49
N LEU A 6 -17.24 -39.65 27.47
CA LEU A 6 -15.79 -39.51 27.41
C LEU A 6 -15.38 -38.21 28.11
N ILE A 7 -14.66 -38.34 29.21
CA ILE A 7 -14.00 -37.25 29.93
C ILE A 7 -12.63 -37.07 29.28
N PHE A 8 -12.37 -35.91 28.67
CA PHE A 8 -11.01 -35.51 28.28
C PHE A 8 -10.34 -34.85 29.49
N ALA A 9 -9.36 -35.56 30.06
CA ALA A 9 -8.46 -35.04 31.08
C ALA A 9 -7.44 -34.09 30.42
N ALA A 10 -7.37 -32.85 30.89
CA ALA A 10 -6.32 -31.91 30.53
C ALA A 10 -5.00 -32.35 31.18
N ALA A 11 -4.02 -32.75 30.35
CA ALA A 11 -2.65 -33.00 30.80
C ALA A 11 -1.96 -31.64 31.04
N LEU A 12 -1.70 -31.33 32.30
CA LEU A 12 -0.87 -30.20 32.73
C LEU A 12 0.61 -30.58 32.48
N ALA A 13 1.20 -30.05 31.41
CA ALA A 13 2.64 -30.20 31.15
C ALA A 13 3.41 -29.18 32.00
N PHE A 14 4.01 -29.64 33.10
CA PHE A 14 5.08 -28.91 33.78
C PHE A 14 6.34 -28.99 32.91
N PHE A 15 6.76 -27.86 32.32
CA PHE A 15 8.14 -27.74 31.85
C PHE A 15 9.03 -27.53 33.07
N VAL A 16 9.67 -28.60 33.51
CA VAL A 16 10.85 -28.54 34.36
C VAL A 16 11.98 -28.00 33.48
N SER A 17 12.34 -26.73 33.67
CA SER A 17 13.60 -26.19 33.15
C SER A 17 14.72 -26.89 33.91
N CYS A 18 15.43 -27.79 33.25
CA CYS A 18 16.70 -28.30 33.74
C CYS A 18 17.67 -27.12 33.81
N ALA A 19 17.93 -26.65 35.03
CA ALA A 19 19.13 -25.89 35.33
C ALA A 19 20.34 -26.80 35.01
N ASN A 20 21.09 -26.45 33.97
CA ASN A 20 22.47 -26.89 33.90
C ASN A 20 23.27 -25.97 34.82
N ASP A 21 23.59 -26.47 36.02
CA ASP A 21 24.74 -26.00 36.78
C ASP A 21 25.99 -26.46 36.03
N ASP A 22 26.54 -25.58 35.18
CA ASP A 22 27.91 -25.73 34.68
C ASP A 22 28.83 -24.82 35.51
N THR A 23 29.02 -25.22 36.77
CA THR A 23 30.09 -24.69 37.62
C THR A 23 31.41 -25.31 37.18
N THR A 24 31.98 -24.80 36.10
CA THR A 24 33.40 -24.99 35.79
C THR A 24 34.12 -23.65 35.82
N ASN A 25 35.04 -23.52 36.78
CA ASN A 25 36.01 -22.43 36.91
C ASN A 25 36.85 -22.31 35.63
N LYS A 26 36.35 -21.59 34.63
CA LYS A 26 37.22 -20.97 33.63
C LYS A 26 37.70 -19.67 34.25
N GLN A 27 38.98 -19.60 34.62
CA GLN A 27 39.66 -18.30 34.68
C GLN A 27 39.32 -17.60 33.37
N SER A 28 38.60 -16.49 33.45
CA SER A 28 38.27 -15.68 32.29
C SER A 28 39.59 -15.27 31.64
N GLU A 29 39.95 -15.90 30.52
CA GLU A 29 41.05 -15.43 29.69
C GLU A 29 40.77 -13.96 29.39
N GLN A 30 41.70 -13.09 29.81
CA GLN A 30 41.60 -11.67 29.56
C GLN A 30 41.61 -11.46 28.04
N GLU A 31 40.57 -10.83 27.50
CA GLU A 31 40.48 -10.64 26.05
C GLU A 31 41.70 -9.85 25.55
N PRO A 32 42.43 -10.33 24.52
CA PRO A 32 43.70 -9.74 24.11
C PRO A 32 43.57 -8.26 23.80
N GLY A 33 44.39 -7.38 24.38
CA GLY A 33 44.34 -5.93 24.17
C GLY A 33 43.38 -5.18 25.10
N THR A 34 43.00 -5.78 26.24
CA THR A 34 42.17 -5.16 27.28
C THR A 34 42.94 -4.98 28.59
N GLU A 35 44.27 -5.04 28.53
CA GLU A 35 45.16 -4.92 29.67
C GLU A 35 45.00 -3.54 30.34
N GLY A 36 44.68 -3.53 31.63
CA GLY A 36 44.49 -2.29 32.40
C GLY A 36 43.13 -1.60 32.21
N LEU A 37 42.18 -2.20 31.49
CA LEU A 37 40.82 -1.66 31.34
C LEU A 37 39.83 -2.34 32.30
N THR A 38 38.78 -1.62 32.71
CA THR A 38 37.67 -2.18 33.49
C THR A 38 36.55 -2.64 32.56
N SER A 39 36.08 -3.87 32.74
CA SER A 39 35.03 -4.47 31.92
C SER A 39 33.63 -4.21 32.50
N PHE A 40 32.74 -3.76 31.62
CA PHE A 40 31.30 -3.64 31.82
C PHE A 40 30.62 -4.60 30.85
N VAL A 41 29.79 -5.49 31.37
CA VAL A 41 29.20 -6.61 30.64
C VAL A 41 27.68 -6.55 30.79
N GLU A 42 26.97 -6.76 29.69
CA GLU A 42 25.52 -6.85 29.74
C GLU A 42 25.07 -8.12 30.48
N GLU A 43 24.05 -8.03 31.33
CA GLU A 43 23.43 -9.21 31.94
C GLU A 43 22.68 -10.06 30.89
N ASP A 44 22.37 -11.32 31.23
CA ASP A 44 21.67 -12.26 30.34
C ASP A 44 20.25 -11.81 29.92
N GLN A 45 19.75 -10.71 30.47
CA GLN A 45 18.48 -10.08 30.11
C GLN A 45 18.70 -8.96 29.08
N ALA A 46 17.99 -9.05 27.96
CA ALA A 46 18.13 -8.28 26.73
C ALA A 46 17.95 -6.75 26.86
N THR A 47 19.00 -5.97 26.65
CA THR A 47 18.93 -4.50 26.57
C THR A 47 19.96 -3.90 25.59
N ARG A 48 19.53 -3.62 24.37
CA ARG A 48 20.41 -3.63 23.19
C ARG A 48 19.98 -2.53 22.18
N THR A 49 20.61 -2.30 21.04
CA THR A 49 20.54 -1.02 20.27
C THR A 49 20.02 -1.06 18.79
N THR A 50 19.62 -2.22 18.25
CA THR A 50 19.01 -2.47 16.92
C THR A 50 17.75 -3.32 17.03
N GLY A 51 16.68 -3.08 16.25
CA GLY A 51 15.39 -3.76 16.44
C GLY A 51 15.05 -4.84 15.41
N GLU A 52 14.57 -6.01 15.84
CA GLU A 52 13.77 -6.94 15.03
C GLU A 52 12.34 -6.96 15.57
N TYR A 53 11.33 -6.86 14.71
CA TYR A 53 9.94 -6.90 15.14
C TYR A 53 9.34 -8.31 15.00
N ASP A 54 9.31 -9.09 16.06
CA ASP A 54 8.82 -10.48 16.02
C ASP A 54 7.28 -10.64 16.01
N GLY A 55 6.53 -9.54 15.89
CA GLY A 55 5.07 -9.51 16.01
C GLY A 55 4.55 -9.21 17.41
N SER A 56 5.37 -9.42 18.46
CA SER A 56 5.04 -9.13 19.85
C SER A 56 5.68 -7.84 20.36
N GLY A 57 6.87 -7.49 19.86
CA GLY A 57 7.63 -6.32 20.26
C GLY A 57 8.90 -6.13 19.44
N LEU A 58 9.69 -5.11 19.78
CA LEU A 58 11.03 -4.96 19.23
C LEU A 58 12.02 -5.74 20.09
N ASN A 59 12.72 -6.66 19.46
CA ASN A 59 13.90 -7.32 20.00
C ASN A 59 15.09 -6.46 19.70
N PHE A 60 15.73 -5.97 20.74
CA PHE A 60 16.91 -5.15 20.55
C PHE A 60 18.16 -6.04 20.29
N TYR A 61 19.25 -5.54 19.67
CA TYR A 61 20.61 -6.15 19.56
C TYR A 61 21.73 -5.11 19.42
N TRP A 62 23.00 -5.46 19.54
CA TRP A 62 24.12 -4.54 19.27
C TRP A 62 24.56 -4.56 17.81
N THR A 63 25.03 -3.43 17.29
CA THR A 63 25.59 -3.29 15.93
C THR A 63 26.92 -2.58 15.91
N THR A 64 27.65 -2.73 14.80
CA THR A 64 28.93 -2.04 14.58
C THR A 64 28.79 -0.53 14.82
N GLY A 65 29.66 0.00 15.69
CA GLY A 65 29.72 1.43 15.99
C GLY A 65 28.91 1.86 17.21
N ASP A 66 28.16 0.96 17.85
CA ASP A 66 27.55 1.27 19.14
C ASP A 66 28.61 1.43 20.24
N ARG A 67 28.42 2.46 21.08
CA ARG A 67 29.33 2.89 22.15
C ARG A 67 28.56 3.17 23.43
N LEU A 68 29.23 3.05 24.57
CA LEU A 68 28.65 3.35 25.88
C LEU A 68 29.43 4.44 26.59
N TRP A 69 28.73 5.17 27.45
CA TRP A 69 29.32 6.13 28.37
C TRP A 69 29.12 5.65 29.81
N VAL A 70 30.17 5.72 30.62
CA VAL A 70 30.07 5.54 32.08
C VAL A 70 30.27 6.88 32.76
N HIS A 71 29.42 7.20 33.72
CA HIS A 71 29.56 8.41 34.52
C HIS A 71 30.39 8.11 35.78
N ASN A 72 31.63 8.59 35.83
CA ASN A 72 32.55 8.45 36.95
C ASN A 72 33.20 9.81 37.26
N GLY A 73 32.42 10.72 37.86
CA GLY A 73 32.77 12.14 38.05
C GLY A 73 32.71 12.97 36.75
N THR A 74 33.13 12.37 35.63
CA THR A 74 32.88 12.84 34.26
C THR A 74 32.35 11.68 33.41
N LEU A 75 31.79 11.99 32.24
CA LEU A 75 31.37 10.97 31.27
C LEU A 75 32.58 10.48 30.47
N ILE A 76 32.82 9.17 30.53
CA ILE A 76 33.92 8.48 29.86
C ILE A 76 33.31 7.50 28.85
N GLN A 77 33.68 7.60 27.58
CA GLN A 77 33.27 6.63 26.57
C GLN A 77 34.09 5.34 26.71
N ASP A 78 33.54 4.20 26.30
CA ASP A 78 34.31 2.96 26.22
C ASP A 78 35.55 3.19 25.34
N ALA A 79 36.68 2.61 25.71
CA ALA A 79 37.89 2.60 24.89
C ALA A 79 37.79 1.51 23.82
N ARG A 80 37.14 0.40 24.17
CA ARG A 80 36.97 -0.77 23.31
C ARG A 80 35.67 -1.49 23.62
N ASN A 81 35.12 -2.19 22.62
CA ASN A 81 34.08 -3.19 22.79
C ASN A 81 34.32 -4.39 21.84
N ASN A 82 33.61 -5.49 22.06
CA ASN A 82 33.74 -6.73 21.29
C ASN A 82 32.57 -6.96 20.33
N ILE A 83 31.75 -5.94 20.05
CA ILE A 83 30.54 -6.10 19.22
C ILE A 83 30.87 -6.77 17.90
N ASN A 84 31.91 -6.31 17.20
CA ASN A 84 32.30 -6.82 15.89
C ASN A 84 32.67 -8.31 15.88
N THR A 85 33.16 -8.87 16.98
CA THR A 85 33.50 -10.30 17.08
C THR A 85 32.30 -11.15 17.47
N GLU A 86 31.26 -10.54 18.04
CA GLU A 86 30.01 -11.20 18.47
C GLU A 86 28.89 -11.10 17.43
N LEU A 87 29.14 -10.44 16.29
CA LEU A 87 28.15 -10.30 15.22
C LEU A 87 27.80 -11.66 14.61
N VAL A 88 26.50 -11.96 14.58
CA VAL A 88 25.95 -13.13 13.88
C VAL A 88 24.94 -12.70 12.82
N ALA A 89 24.75 -13.55 11.81
CA ALA A 89 23.72 -13.34 10.82
C ALA A 89 22.33 -13.40 11.45
N THR A 90 21.43 -12.57 10.95
CA THR A 90 20.01 -12.60 11.32
C THR A 90 19.22 -13.64 10.50
N THR A 91 18.09 -14.08 11.05
CA THR A 91 17.05 -14.84 10.34
C THR A 91 16.24 -13.99 9.36
N VAL A 92 16.30 -12.65 9.44
CA VAL A 92 15.60 -11.74 8.53
C VAL A 92 16.35 -11.68 7.18
N PRO A 93 15.73 -12.09 6.06
CA PRO A 93 16.41 -12.10 4.76
C PRO A 93 16.91 -10.72 4.34
N GLY A 94 18.22 -10.61 4.10
CA GLY A 94 18.88 -9.35 3.72
C GLY A 94 19.09 -8.36 4.88
N GLY A 95 18.77 -8.74 6.12
CA GLY A 95 18.97 -7.91 7.30
C GLY A 95 20.43 -7.84 7.76
N VAL A 96 20.71 -6.88 8.64
CA VAL A 96 22.07 -6.60 9.13
C VAL A 96 22.50 -7.61 10.21
N GLN A 97 23.80 -7.91 10.25
CA GLN A 97 24.37 -8.71 11.33
C GLN A 97 24.22 -8.02 12.68
N ARG A 98 24.00 -8.81 13.73
CA ARG A 98 23.72 -8.30 15.08
C ARG A 98 24.39 -9.15 16.14
N ALA A 99 24.78 -8.52 17.25
CA ALA A 99 25.32 -9.19 18.43
C ALA A 99 24.30 -9.17 19.57
N ALA A 100 23.96 -10.33 20.13
CA ALA A 100 22.97 -10.41 21.20
C ALA A 100 23.47 -9.88 22.56
N LYS A 101 24.80 -9.81 22.72
CA LYS A 101 25.50 -9.32 23.91
C LYS A 101 26.77 -8.59 23.48
N ALA A 102 27.22 -7.68 24.34
CA ALA A 102 28.50 -7.01 24.17
C ALA A 102 29.17 -6.73 25.52
N LYS A 103 30.49 -6.67 25.48
CA LYS A 103 31.34 -6.19 26.56
C LYS A 103 31.96 -4.86 26.15
N PHE A 104 32.08 -3.96 27.11
CA PHE A 104 32.64 -2.64 26.94
C PHE A 104 33.76 -2.45 27.97
N TRP A 105 34.91 -1.97 27.50
CA TRP A 105 36.08 -1.76 28.33
C TRP A 105 36.40 -0.28 28.42
N PHE A 106 36.54 0.21 29.65
CA PHE A 106 36.77 1.62 29.94
C PHE A 106 38.14 1.84 30.55
N SER A 107 38.78 2.92 30.13
CA SER A 107 39.99 3.42 30.78
C SER A 107 39.65 4.03 32.15
N GLY A 108 40.54 3.87 33.12
CA GLY A 108 40.43 4.47 34.45
C GLY A 108 40.21 3.46 35.57
N THR A 109 40.14 3.97 36.80
CA THR A 109 39.98 3.19 38.02
C THR A 109 38.53 3.27 38.51
N TYR A 110 37.88 2.12 38.66
CA TYR A 110 36.47 1.99 39.04
C TYR A 110 36.34 1.22 40.35
N THR A 111 36.19 1.93 41.46
CA THR A 111 36.18 1.37 42.82
C THR A 111 34.80 1.28 43.45
N ALA A 112 33.83 2.10 43.02
CA ALA A 112 32.48 2.09 43.57
C ALA A 112 31.75 0.76 43.29
N SER A 113 30.70 0.46 44.05
CA SER A 113 29.88 -0.72 43.81
C SER A 113 29.02 -0.60 42.55
N SER A 114 28.76 0.62 42.08
CA SER A 114 27.94 0.87 40.90
C SER A 114 28.26 2.19 40.21
N TYR A 115 27.97 2.26 38.90
CA TYR A 115 28.12 3.47 38.08
C TYR A 115 26.92 3.65 37.13
N PRO A 116 26.45 4.89 36.89
CA PRO A 116 25.51 5.17 35.81
C PRO A 116 26.13 4.91 34.44
N VAL A 117 25.33 4.36 33.53
CA VAL A 117 25.70 4.07 32.14
C VAL A 117 24.70 4.74 31.20
N ARG A 118 25.17 5.28 30.08
CA ARG A 118 24.34 5.87 29.03
C ARG A 118 24.65 5.25 27.68
N TYR A 119 23.60 4.92 26.94
CA TYR A 119 23.60 4.75 25.50
C TYR A 119 22.86 5.93 24.89
N THR A 120 23.51 6.69 24.01
CA THR A 120 22.95 7.92 23.42
C THR A 120 22.77 7.81 21.90
N GLY A 121 22.62 6.59 21.40
CA GLY A 121 22.56 6.28 19.98
C GLY A 121 23.95 6.04 19.38
N LYS A 122 23.96 5.46 18.18
CA LYS A 122 25.18 5.20 17.41
C LYS A 122 25.87 6.51 17.09
N ASN A 123 27.13 6.65 17.52
CA ASN A 123 27.92 7.89 17.43
C ASN A 123 27.25 9.11 18.11
N GLY A 124 26.38 8.87 19.11
CA GLY A 124 25.67 9.93 19.83
C GLY A 124 26.56 10.81 20.70
N ALA A 125 26.11 12.05 20.95
CA ALA A 125 26.71 12.91 21.95
C ALA A 125 26.46 12.37 23.36
N LYS A 126 27.35 12.67 24.32
CA LYS A 126 27.29 12.11 25.69
C LYS A 126 26.08 12.56 26.52
N ASP A 127 25.50 13.72 26.18
CA ASP A 127 24.49 14.44 26.96
C ASP A 127 23.30 14.90 26.12
N LYS A 128 23.21 14.46 24.86
CA LYS A 128 22.13 14.79 23.94
C LYS A 128 21.78 13.61 23.05
N VAL A 129 20.49 13.51 22.71
CA VAL A 129 19.97 12.53 21.76
C VAL A 129 19.15 13.27 20.72
N THR A 130 19.37 12.95 19.44
CA THR A 130 18.57 13.49 18.34
C THR A 130 17.70 12.38 17.79
N ILE A 131 16.38 12.55 17.92
CA ILE A 131 15.40 11.71 17.22
C ILE A 131 15.25 12.31 15.82
N LYS A 132 15.67 11.57 14.80
CA LYS A 132 15.74 12.13 13.45
C LYS A 132 14.35 12.27 12.83
N ALA A 133 14.16 13.39 12.13
CA ALA A 133 12.98 13.62 11.29
C ALA A 133 13.02 12.83 9.96
N SER A 134 14.21 12.42 9.52
CA SER A 134 14.41 11.55 8.36
C SER A 134 15.06 10.26 8.82
N GLN A 135 14.36 9.15 8.62
CA GLN A 135 14.77 7.80 9.00
C GLN A 135 14.73 6.91 7.76
N THR A 136 15.48 5.81 7.75
CA THR A 136 15.52 4.91 6.59
C THR A 136 15.51 3.46 7.03
N GLN A 137 14.55 2.67 6.52
CA GLN A 137 14.53 1.23 6.69
C GLN A 137 14.59 0.54 5.33
N THR A 138 15.54 -0.36 5.16
CA THR A 138 15.87 -0.95 3.84
C THR A 138 15.38 -2.38 3.66
N VAL A 139 14.89 -3.01 4.73
CA VAL A 139 14.40 -4.39 4.75
C VAL A 139 13.20 -4.48 5.70
N PRO A 140 12.05 -5.05 5.29
CA PRO A 140 10.94 -5.28 6.21
C PRO A 140 11.39 -6.09 7.43
N ASN A 141 10.83 -5.76 8.59
CA ASN A 141 11.17 -6.42 9.87
C ASN A 141 12.62 -6.23 10.38
N ASP A 142 13.49 -5.52 9.67
CA ASP A 142 14.84 -5.18 10.17
C ASP A 142 14.91 -3.69 10.51
N ALA A 143 14.63 -3.36 11.77
CA ALA A 143 14.71 -1.99 12.29
C ALA A 143 16.14 -1.64 12.71
N SER A 144 17.12 -1.95 11.85
CA SER A 144 18.55 -1.82 12.21
C SER A 144 19.08 -0.41 12.31
N HIS A 145 18.31 0.54 11.79
CA HIS A 145 18.60 1.96 11.77
C HIS A 145 18.26 2.66 13.10
N ILE A 146 17.55 2.03 14.04
CA ILE A 146 17.03 2.73 15.23
C ILE A 146 18.13 3.34 16.11
N GLY A 147 19.31 2.70 16.20
CA GLY A 147 20.49 3.25 16.88
C GLY A 147 20.96 4.56 16.27
N GLU A 148 20.84 4.72 14.96
CA GLU A 148 21.20 5.96 14.25
C GLU A 148 20.11 7.03 14.37
N ASP A 149 18.86 6.63 14.61
CA ASP A 149 17.69 7.49 14.49
C ASP A 149 17.16 8.04 15.80
N GLY A 150 17.85 7.73 16.91
CA GLY A 150 17.61 8.31 18.22
C GLY A 150 17.26 7.30 19.31
N ASP A 151 17.49 6.01 19.09
CA ASP A 151 17.48 5.04 20.18
C ASP A 151 18.50 5.47 21.25
N CYS A 152 18.10 5.31 22.51
CA CYS A 152 18.88 5.71 23.66
C CYS A 152 18.41 4.93 24.89
N GLY A 153 19.29 4.79 25.88
CA GLY A 153 19.00 4.08 27.10
C GLY A 153 19.93 4.47 28.24
N VAL A 154 19.53 4.16 29.46
CA VAL A 154 20.38 4.32 30.65
C VAL A 154 20.39 3.03 31.44
N ALA A 155 21.47 2.78 32.18
CA ALA A 155 21.54 1.69 33.13
C ALA A 155 22.26 2.12 34.40
N THR A 156 22.13 1.30 35.43
CA THR A 156 23.06 1.30 36.56
C THR A 156 23.89 0.04 36.45
N ALA A 157 25.19 0.17 36.18
CA ALA A 157 26.08 -0.96 36.17
C ALA A 157 26.53 -1.29 37.60
N THR A 158 26.42 -2.55 38.02
CA THR A 158 26.73 -2.98 39.39
C THR A 158 27.80 -4.05 39.39
N LYS A 159 28.71 -4.01 40.37
CA LYS A 159 29.76 -5.03 40.53
C LYS A 159 29.41 -5.97 41.68
N PRO A 160 29.11 -7.25 41.41
CA PRO A 160 28.90 -8.26 42.44
C PRO A 160 30.10 -8.34 43.39
N VAL A 161 29.83 -8.62 44.67
CA VAL A 161 30.88 -8.78 45.69
C VAL A 161 31.81 -9.94 45.28
N GLY A 162 33.12 -9.67 45.22
CA GLY A 162 34.12 -10.64 44.76
C GLY A 162 34.22 -10.81 43.24
N GLY A 163 33.37 -10.12 42.47
CA GLY A 163 33.41 -10.10 41.00
C GLY A 163 34.40 -9.06 40.44
N GLY A 164 34.94 -9.35 39.26
CA GLY A 164 35.87 -8.47 38.54
C GLY A 164 35.21 -7.57 37.48
N GLN A 165 33.90 -7.68 37.28
CA GLN A 165 33.16 -7.04 36.17
C GLN A 165 31.93 -6.29 36.69
N TYR A 166 31.57 -5.21 36.01
CA TYR A 166 30.30 -4.52 36.24
C TYR A 166 29.24 -5.06 35.29
N HIS A 167 28.06 -5.34 35.81
CA HIS A 167 26.94 -5.90 35.07
C HIS A 167 25.85 -4.85 34.89
N PHE A 168 25.28 -4.73 33.69
CA PHE A 168 24.26 -3.72 33.40
C PHE A 168 23.16 -4.23 32.46
N THR A 169 22.04 -3.51 32.49
CA THR A 169 20.84 -3.76 31.69
C THR A 169 20.28 -2.38 31.28
N LEU A 170 20.36 -2.01 30.00
CA LEU A 170 19.86 -0.72 29.47
C LEU A 170 18.33 -0.63 29.46
N ASP A 171 17.81 0.34 30.19
CA ASP A 171 16.43 0.75 30.06
C ASP A 171 16.29 1.80 28.95
N HIS A 172 15.60 1.42 27.85
CA HIS A 172 15.39 2.28 26.70
C HIS A 172 14.53 3.49 27.02
N LYS A 173 14.93 4.66 26.51
CA LYS A 173 14.31 5.96 26.81
C LYS A 173 13.71 6.66 25.59
N ALA A 174 14.00 6.19 24.38
CA ALA A 174 13.23 6.51 23.19
C ALA A 174 11.89 5.74 23.16
N ALA A 175 10.98 6.06 22.25
CA ALA A 175 9.81 5.24 21.99
C ALA A 175 9.80 4.82 20.52
N TYR A 176 9.03 3.79 20.17
CA TYR A 176 9.03 3.24 18.81
C TYR A 176 7.62 3.04 18.30
N ALA A 177 7.46 3.16 16.98
CA ALA A 177 6.22 2.89 16.27
C ALA A 177 6.48 1.90 15.15
N THR A 178 5.87 0.71 15.21
CA THR A 178 5.93 -0.26 14.10
C THR A 178 4.62 -0.25 13.33
N PHE A 179 4.71 0.09 12.05
CA PHE A 179 3.62 0.15 11.09
C PHE A 179 3.47 -1.19 10.37
N LEU A 180 2.22 -1.65 10.26
CA LEU A 180 1.83 -2.89 9.58
C LEU A 180 0.65 -2.62 8.62
N PRO A 181 0.85 -1.83 7.56
CA PRO A 181 -0.19 -1.53 6.57
C PRO A 181 -0.48 -2.75 5.69
N TYR A 182 -1.76 -3.11 5.54
CA TYR A 182 -2.23 -4.18 4.66
C TYR A 182 -3.41 -3.69 3.82
N ASN A 183 -3.88 -4.47 2.85
CA ASN A 183 -5.04 -4.13 2.05
C ASN A 183 -6.08 -5.26 2.09
N ALA A 184 -7.16 -5.08 2.86
CA ALA A 184 -8.10 -6.17 3.17
C ALA A 184 -8.80 -6.75 1.93
N GLU A 185 -9.05 -5.91 0.92
CA GLU A 185 -9.64 -6.30 -0.37
C GLU A 185 -8.76 -7.33 -1.12
N GLY A 186 -7.45 -7.33 -0.89
CA GLY A 186 -6.50 -8.25 -1.51
C GLY A 186 -5.08 -7.69 -1.61
N GLU A 187 -4.14 -8.56 -1.99
CA GLU A 187 -2.74 -8.16 -2.22
C GLU A 187 -2.60 -7.35 -3.52
N ILE A 188 -1.80 -6.29 -3.49
CA ILE A 188 -1.40 -5.52 -4.68
C ILE A 188 0.07 -5.86 -4.95
N SER A 189 0.29 -6.92 -5.73
CA SER A 189 1.61 -7.56 -5.88
C SER A 189 2.67 -6.68 -6.55
N GLY A 190 2.28 -5.85 -7.53
CA GLY A 190 3.17 -4.91 -8.22
C GLY A 190 3.62 -3.78 -7.30
N ALA A 191 2.69 -3.26 -6.49
CA ALA A 191 2.92 -2.10 -5.65
C ALA A 191 3.82 -2.34 -4.43
N LYS A 192 4.46 -1.26 -3.97
CA LYS A 192 5.35 -1.22 -2.81
C LYS A 192 5.05 0.02 -1.97
N ILE A 193 5.20 -0.10 -0.66
CA ILE A 193 5.17 1.04 0.26
C ILE A 193 6.57 1.64 0.27
N THR A 194 6.70 2.89 -0.16
CA THR A 194 8.01 3.53 -0.34
C THR A 194 8.28 4.61 0.70
N LYS A 195 7.24 5.06 1.40
CA LYS A 195 7.37 6.06 2.46
C LYS A 195 6.24 5.93 3.47
N ILE A 196 6.59 6.09 4.73
CA ILE A 196 5.61 6.36 5.79
C ILE A 196 5.97 7.71 6.40
N LYS A 197 5.00 8.62 6.48
CA LYS A 197 5.17 9.92 7.12
C LYS A 197 4.19 10.05 8.28
N ILE A 198 4.69 10.46 9.43
CA ILE A 198 3.84 10.87 10.55
C ILE A 198 3.92 12.38 10.76
N THR A 199 2.81 13.00 11.09
CA THR A 199 2.70 14.41 11.48
C THR A 199 1.93 14.52 12.79
N ALA A 200 2.47 15.23 13.78
CA ALA A 200 1.87 15.37 15.10
C ALA A 200 1.62 16.83 15.49
N ASN A 201 0.79 17.06 16.52
CA ASN A 201 0.46 18.41 17.00
C ASN A 201 1.60 19.13 17.76
N GLN A 202 2.68 18.43 18.10
CA GLN A 202 3.87 18.97 18.77
C GLN A 202 5.11 18.30 18.18
N ALA A 203 6.30 18.82 18.46
CA ALA A 203 7.54 18.21 17.98
C ALA A 203 7.57 16.72 18.35
N ILE A 204 7.72 15.83 17.37
CA ILE A 204 7.83 14.37 17.52
C ILE A 204 9.26 13.87 17.25
N ALA A 205 10.08 14.74 16.66
CA ALA A 205 11.50 14.59 16.41
C ALA A 205 12.29 15.80 16.94
N GLY A 206 13.61 15.73 16.88
CA GLY A 206 14.53 16.80 17.28
C GLY A 206 15.53 16.37 18.35
N THR A 207 16.32 17.33 18.83
CA THR A 207 17.36 17.11 19.83
C THR A 207 16.84 17.37 21.24
N PHE A 208 17.08 16.42 22.13
CA PHE A 208 16.72 16.48 23.55
C PHE A 208 17.99 16.40 24.40
N ASP A 209 17.98 17.06 25.54
CA ASP A 209 19.00 16.85 26.57
C ASP A 209 18.83 15.46 27.18
N PHE A 210 19.94 14.85 27.57
CA PHE A 210 20.00 13.48 28.07
C PHE A 210 20.94 13.39 29.27
N ASP A 211 20.46 12.77 30.35
CA ASP A 211 21.26 12.53 31.55
C ASP A 211 21.14 11.09 32.08
N ASP A 212 21.60 10.84 33.31
CA ASP A 212 21.56 9.50 33.92
C ASP A 212 20.14 8.98 34.18
N SER A 213 19.11 9.84 34.09
CA SER A 213 17.70 9.44 34.14
C SER A 213 17.09 9.22 32.75
N GLY A 214 17.82 9.57 31.69
CA GLY A 214 17.40 9.42 30.30
C GLY A 214 17.04 10.73 29.62
N LEU A 215 16.13 10.62 28.65
CA LEU A 215 15.73 11.70 27.76
C LEU A 215 14.85 12.73 28.49
N LYS A 216 15.24 14.01 28.43
CA LYS A 216 14.53 15.11 29.10
C LYS A 216 13.40 15.65 28.23
N LEU A 217 12.18 15.16 28.45
CA LEU A 217 11.00 15.64 27.69
C LEU A 217 10.70 17.13 27.90
N ALA A 218 11.15 17.74 29.00
CA ALA A 218 11.02 19.17 29.23
C ALA A 218 11.92 20.01 28.30
N SER A 219 12.99 19.42 27.73
CA SER A 219 13.85 20.07 26.74
C SER A 219 13.32 19.88 25.31
N ARG A 220 12.07 19.41 25.13
CA ARG A 220 11.49 19.21 23.80
C ARG A 220 11.59 20.51 23.00
N PRO A 221 12.11 20.47 21.77
CA PRO A 221 12.20 21.67 20.97
C PRO A 221 10.82 22.26 20.70
N THR A 222 10.76 23.58 20.57
CA THR A 222 9.55 24.28 20.12
C THR A 222 9.07 23.67 18.81
N ALA A 223 7.77 23.40 18.72
CA ALA A 223 7.17 22.77 17.55
C ALA A 223 7.34 23.65 16.30
N ALA A 224 7.80 23.03 15.21
CA ALA A 224 7.93 23.62 13.89
C ALA A 224 7.67 22.53 12.84
N PRO A 225 7.29 22.87 11.60
CA PRO A 225 6.96 21.86 10.58
C PRO A 225 8.02 20.77 10.42
N ALA A 226 9.31 21.13 10.49
CA ALA A 226 10.42 20.19 10.34
C ALA A 226 10.56 19.16 11.47
N ASN A 227 10.07 19.45 12.68
CA ASN A 227 10.19 18.56 13.84
C ASN A 227 8.85 17.99 14.31
N GLN A 228 7.74 18.47 13.76
CA GLN A 228 6.41 17.88 13.91
C GLN A 228 6.19 16.67 12.99
N THR A 229 7.13 16.39 12.10
CA THR A 229 7.08 15.28 11.16
C THR A 229 8.26 14.34 11.30
N ILE A 230 8.00 13.04 11.09
CA ILE A 230 9.04 12.06 10.78
C ILE A 230 8.66 11.40 9.46
N GLU A 231 9.62 11.31 8.54
CA GLU A 231 9.53 10.54 7.30
C GLU A 231 10.46 9.33 7.42
N LEU A 232 9.89 8.14 7.24
CA LEU A 232 10.60 6.89 7.10
C LEU A 232 10.66 6.55 5.61
N ASP A 233 11.87 6.62 5.07
CA ASP A 233 12.19 6.23 3.70
C ASP A 233 12.27 4.70 3.59
N LEU A 234 11.44 4.15 2.71
CA LEU A 234 11.33 2.73 2.38
C LEU A 234 11.57 2.48 0.87
N SER A 235 12.19 3.43 0.17
CA SER A 235 12.35 3.47 -1.30
C SER A 235 13.18 2.33 -1.91
N THR A 236 13.67 1.40 -1.10
CA THR A 236 14.32 0.15 -1.55
C THR A 236 13.38 -0.83 -2.28
N MET A 237 12.08 -0.51 -2.39
CA MET A 237 11.05 -1.31 -3.07
C MET A 237 10.87 -2.73 -2.51
N LYS A 238 11.19 -2.94 -1.23
CA LYS A 238 11.06 -4.24 -0.55
C LYS A 238 9.79 -4.39 0.29
N PHE A 239 9.07 -3.31 0.54
CA PHE A 239 7.89 -3.31 1.42
C PHE A 239 6.63 -3.53 0.58
N GLY A 240 6.06 -4.73 0.65
CA GLY A 240 4.88 -5.10 -0.15
C GLY A 240 3.54 -4.58 0.40
N VAL A 241 2.47 -4.77 -0.37
CA VAL A 241 1.08 -4.45 0.02
C VAL A 241 0.28 -5.76 0.16
N PRO A 242 0.45 -6.51 1.27
CA PRO A 242 -0.20 -7.82 1.43
C PRO A 242 -1.68 -7.69 1.79
N LYS A 243 -2.45 -8.76 1.54
CA LYS A 243 -3.88 -8.85 1.91
C LYS A 243 -4.14 -8.76 3.42
N ALA A 244 -3.19 -9.21 4.22
CA ALA A 244 -3.25 -9.21 5.68
C ALA A 244 -1.89 -8.79 6.23
N VAL A 245 -1.81 -8.50 7.52
CA VAL A 245 -0.55 -8.20 8.20
C VAL A 245 0.45 -9.33 7.97
N ASP A 246 1.62 -8.99 7.43
CA ASP A 246 2.74 -9.90 7.22
C ASP A 246 4.04 -9.15 7.48
N ILE A 247 4.62 -9.38 8.66
CA ILE A 247 5.79 -8.66 9.14
C ILE A 247 6.98 -8.78 8.18
N ALA A 248 7.13 -9.93 7.51
CA ALA A 248 8.22 -10.17 6.57
C ALA A 248 8.05 -9.38 5.26
N LYS A 249 6.84 -8.90 4.96
CA LYS A 249 6.54 -8.08 3.78
C LYS A 249 6.44 -6.60 4.07
N ASN A 250 5.94 -6.18 5.24
CA ASN A 250 5.51 -4.80 5.44
C ASN A 250 5.85 -4.15 6.80
N ALA A 251 6.55 -4.83 7.72
CA ALA A 251 6.89 -4.23 9.02
C ALA A 251 7.93 -3.13 8.88
N ALA A 252 7.52 -1.89 9.17
CA ALA A 252 8.37 -0.71 9.14
C ALA A 252 8.34 -0.01 10.51
N THR A 253 9.48 0.37 11.06
CA THR A 253 9.62 0.91 12.41
C THR A 253 10.21 2.31 12.40
N MET A 254 9.67 3.21 13.20
CA MET A 254 10.24 4.53 13.47
C MET A 254 10.65 4.66 14.93
N VAL A 255 11.73 5.38 15.18
CA VAL A 255 12.02 5.96 16.51
C VAL A 255 11.25 7.27 16.64
N VAL A 256 10.53 7.47 17.74
CA VAL A 256 9.72 8.67 17.98
C VAL A 256 9.97 9.23 19.37
N ALA A 257 9.82 10.55 19.54
CA ALA A 257 9.90 11.15 20.86
C ALA A 257 8.75 10.64 21.75
N PRO A 258 9.03 10.14 22.98
CA PRO A 258 7.98 9.71 23.89
C PRO A 258 7.01 10.84 24.22
N GLY A 259 5.75 10.51 24.51
CA GLY A 259 4.72 11.49 24.88
C GLY A 259 3.34 11.13 24.39
N THR A 260 2.35 11.95 24.74
CA THR A 260 0.98 11.84 24.25
C THR A 260 0.72 12.93 23.22
N TYR A 261 0.24 12.53 22.05
CA TYR A 261 -0.03 13.39 20.90
C TYR A 261 -1.54 13.44 20.66
N ALA A 262 -2.12 14.65 20.74
CA ALA A 262 -3.56 14.85 20.58
C ALA A 262 -4.02 14.49 19.17
N THR A 263 -3.19 14.77 18.16
CA THR A 263 -3.42 14.38 16.77
C THR A 263 -2.16 13.72 16.20
N LEU A 264 -2.34 12.60 15.50
CA LEU A 264 -1.30 11.95 14.72
C LEU A 264 -1.87 11.62 13.33
N LYS A 265 -1.39 12.29 12.29
CA LYS A 265 -1.66 11.95 10.90
C LYS A 265 -0.57 10.99 10.42
N VAL A 266 -0.96 9.87 9.82
CA VAL A 266 -0.04 8.91 9.19
C VAL A 266 -0.38 8.82 7.71
N GLU A 267 0.61 9.03 6.86
CA GLU A 267 0.53 9.00 5.40
C GLU A 267 1.40 7.85 4.89
N TYR A 268 0.80 6.95 4.12
CA TYR A 268 1.47 5.83 3.47
C TYR A 268 1.55 6.11 1.98
N THR A 269 2.76 6.28 1.45
CA THR A 269 2.97 6.38 0.00
C THR A 269 3.17 4.98 -0.56
N VAL A 270 2.35 4.65 -1.55
CA VAL A 270 2.38 3.38 -2.28
C VAL A 270 2.72 3.70 -3.73
N ASP A 271 3.78 3.10 -4.24
CA ASP A 271 4.24 3.25 -5.62
C ASP A 271 4.21 1.90 -6.34
N ASP A 272 3.88 1.91 -7.62
CA ASP A 272 4.01 0.75 -8.49
C ASP A 272 5.06 1.03 -9.57
N PRO A 273 6.18 0.28 -9.58
CA PRO A 273 7.28 0.54 -10.50
C PRO A 273 6.94 0.21 -11.96
N ASP A 274 5.95 -0.64 -12.22
CA ASP A 274 5.59 -1.09 -13.56
C ASP A 274 4.58 -0.13 -14.21
N THR A 275 3.63 0.40 -13.43
CA THR A 275 2.65 1.38 -13.93
C THR A 275 3.10 2.84 -13.75
N HIS A 276 4.17 3.07 -12.98
CA HIS A 276 4.66 4.38 -12.57
C HIS A 276 3.62 5.25 -11.84
N ASN A 277 2.60 4.63 -11.25
CA ASN A 277 1.60 5.32 -10.45
C ASN A 277 2.02 5.39 -8.98
N SER A 278 1.61 6.47 -8.34
CA SER A 278 1.83 6.73 -6.91
C SER A 278 0.52 7.14 -6.24
N ALA A 279 0.27 6.64 -5.03
CA ALA A 279 -0.87 7.01 -4.22
C ALA A 279 -0.46 7.27 -2.78
N THR A 280 -1.16 8.19 -2.09
CA THR A 280 -0.98 8.42 -0.66
C THR A 280 -2.27 8.10 0.10
N VAL A 281 -2.19 7.12 0.99
CA VAL A 281 -3.29 6.76 1.90
C VAL A 281 -3.07 7.46 3.24
N THR A 282 -4.03 8.27 3.67
CA THR A 282 -3.96 9.04 4.92
C THR A 282 -4.85 8.43 6.00
N ARG A 283 -4.35 8.38 7.25
CA ARG A 283 -5.08 7.94 8.44
C ARG A 283 -4.82 8.91 9.58
N ASN A 284 -5.88 9.32 10.27
CA ASN A 284 -5.80 10.23 11.41
C ASN A 284 -6.13 9.48 12.69
N TYR A 285 -5.30 9.66 13.70
CA TYR A 285 -5.46 9.11 15.03
C TYR A 285 -5.50 10.24 16.05
N THR A 286 -6.19 10.02 17.16
CA THR A 286 -6.28 10.97 18.27
C THR A 286 -5.71 10.35 19.54
N ASN A 287 -5.14 11.18 20.40
CA ASN A 287 -4.63 10.80 21.72
C ASN A 287 -3.69 9.59 21.72
N VAL A 288 -2.72 9.58 20.80
CA VAL A 288 -1.74 8.50 20.68
C VAL A 288 -0.61 8.74 21.69
N THR A 289 -0.48 7.82 22.65
CA THR A 289 0.69 7.79 23.56
C THR A 289 1.77 6.86 23.03
N PHE A 290 3.01 7.36 23.00
CA PHE A 290 4.25 6.60 22.81
C PHE A 290 5.02 6.59 24.14
N THR A 291 5.12 5.42 24.76
CA THR A 291 5.74 5.24 26.07
C THR A 291 7.26 4.99 25.93
N PRO A 292 8.11 5.63 26.76
CA PRO A 292 9.56 5.34 26.74
C PRO A 292 9.84 3.84 26.87
N GLY A 293 10.79 3.35 26.07
CA GLY A 293 11.23 1.97 25.98
C GLY A 293 10.21 1.00 25.40
N LYS A 294 9.08 1.48 24.87
CA LYS A 294 8.01 0.62 24.33
C LYS A 294 7.81 0.84 22.84
N ASN A 295 7.55 -0.26 22.15
CA ASN A 295 7.08 -0.25 20.78
C ASN A 295 5.54 -0.18 20.75
N LYS A 296 5.01 0.70 19.90
CA LYS A 296 3.58 0.79 19.62
C LYS A 296 3.29 0.27 18.22
N LYS A 297 2.52 -0.82 18.16
CA LYS A 297 2.02 -1.37 16.90
C LYS A 297 0.92 -0.47 16.32
N ILE A 298 1.04 -0.12 15.04
CA ILE A 298 0.06 0.64 14.26
C ILE A 298 -0.29 -0.19 13.02
N THR A 299 -1.44 -0.85 13.07
CA THR A 299 -1.94 -1.68 11.99
C THR A 299 -3.06 -0.95 11.26
N VAL A 300 -3.04 -0.95 9.93
CA VAL A 300 -4.09 -0.29 9.14
C VAL A 300 -4.40 -1.04 7.86
N ASP A 301 -5.69 -1.14 7.57
CA ASP A 301 -6.14 -1.43 6.21
C ASP A 301 -6.02 -0.15 5.37
N LEU A 302 -5.29 -0.25 4.26
CA LEU A 302 -5.13 0.82 3.28
C LEU A 302 -6.44 1.11 2.54
N GLY A 303 -7.32 0.11 2.40
CA GLY A 303 -8.64 0.24 1.77
C GLY A 303 -8.57 0.70 0.32
N ILE A 304 -7.55 0.25 -0.42
CA ILE A 304 -7.42 0.47 -1.86
C ILE A 304 -8.32 -0.57 -2.55
N PRO A 305 -9.37 -0.16 -3.28
CA PRO A 305 -10.25 -1.10 -3.97
C PRO A 305 -9.50 -1.93 -5.00
N ILE A 306 -9.87 -3.21 -5.11
CA ILE A 306 -9.37 -4.11 -6.15
C ILE A 306 -10.51 -4.43 -7.10
N TYR A 307 -10.33 -4.07 -8.37
CA TYR A 307 -11.26 -4.41 -9.43
C TYR A 307 -10.90 -5.77 -10.03
N GLU A 308 -11.92 -6.52 -10.45
CA GLU A 308 -11.74 -7.83 -11.08
C GLU A 308 -10.91 -7.68 -12.36
N ASN A 309 -10.01 -8.61 -12.64
CA ASN A 309 -9.18 -8.62 -13.85
C ASN A 309 -9.89 -9.23 -15.08
N LYS A 310 -11.22 -9.10 -15.17
CA LYS A 310 -12.01 -9.74 -16.23
C LYS A 310 -12.40 -8.75 -17.31
N TYR A 311 -11.96 -9.05 -18.53
CA TYR A 311 -12.21 -8.25 -19.71
C TYR A 311 -12.91 -9.13 -20.73
N TYR A 312 -14.05 -8.67 -21.23
CA TYR A 312 -14.90 -9.46 -22.11
C TYR A 312 -14.84 -8.91 -23.51
N LEU A 313 -14.74 -9.80 -24.49
CA LEU A 313 -15.25 -9.52 -25.83
C LEU A 313 -16.77 -9.31 -25.74
N TRP A 314 -17.36 -8.51 -26.63
CA TRP A 314 -18.75 -8.08 -26.43
C TRP A 314 -19.72 -9.28 -26.30
N ASP A 315 -20.43 -9.34 -25.17
CA ASP A 315 -21.40 -10.37 -24.82
C ASP A 315 -20.87 -11.83 -24.93
N ALA A 316 -19.57 -12.04 -24.75
CA ALA A 316 -18.98 -13.38 -24.62
C ALA A 316 -19.52 -14.10 -23.37
N GLN A 317 -19.49 -15.45 -23.36
CA GLN A 317 -19.93 -16.25 -22.20
C GLN A 317 -18.94 -16.18 -21.05
N HIS A 318 -17.65 -16.16 -21.38
CA HIS A 318 -16.54 -16.04 -20.45
C HIS A 318 -15.61 -14.88 -20.83
N ASP A 319 -14.83 -14.40 -19.87
CA ASP A 319 -13.86 -13.35 -20.12
C ASP A 319 -12.74 -13.86 -21.04
N ALA A 320 -12.06 -12.94 -21.69
CA ALA A 320 -11.08 -13.24 -22.74
C ALA A 320 -9.88 -14.05 -22.24
N TRP A 321 -9.63 -14.15 -20.92
CA TRP A 321 -8.54 -14.95 -20.34
C TRP A 321 -9.05 -16.13 -19.50
N TYR A 322 -10.31 -16.51 -19.62
CA TYR A 322 -10.86 -17.67 -18.93
C TYR A 322 -10.05 -18.95 -19.26
N GLY A 323 -9.47 -19.56 -18.22
CA GLY A 323 -8.56 -20.71 -18.34
C GLY A 323 -7.10 -20.38 -18.67
N TYR A 324 -6.77 -19.11 -18.91
CA TYR A 324 -5.47 -18.61 -19.37
C TYR A 324 -4.99 -17.36 -18.61
N TYR A 325 -5.47 -17.10 -17.40
CA TYR A 325 -5.17 -15.88 -16.62
C TYR A 325 -3.67 -15.64 -16.40
N GLN A 326 -2.84 -16.69 -16.33
CA GLN A 326 -1.38 -16.56 -16.20
C GLN A 326 -0.70 -15.95 -17.44
N TYR A 327 -1.39 -15.90 -18.58
CA TYR A 327 -0.94 -15.30 -19.83
C TYR A 327 -1.56 -13.92 -20.09
N GLN A 328 -2.37 -13.42 -19.15
CA GLN A 328 -2.98 -12.10 -19.26
C GLN A 328 -1.92 -11.01 -19.06
N PRO A 329 -1.74 -10.08 -20.02
CA PRO A 329 -0.90 -8.91 -19.80
C PRO A 329 -1.41 -8.10 -18.60
N THR A 330 -0.52 -7.68 -17.72
CA THR A 330 -0.92 -7.06 -16.44
C THR A 330 -0.64 -5.55 -16.34
N TYR A 331 0.15 -4.99 -17.27
CA TYR A 331 0.51 -3.57 -17.28
C TYR A 331 0.57 -3.00 -18.70
N ASP A 332 0.67 -1.67 -18.78
CA ASP A 332 0.40 -0.89 -19.99
C ASP A 332 1.36 -1.22 -21.15
N GLY A 333 0.82 -1.37 -22.35
CA GLY A 333 1.57 -1.60 -23.59
C GLY A 333 2.09 -3.02 -23.79
N VAL A 334 1.92 -3.93 -22.82
CA VAL A 334 2.36 -5.33 -22.92
C VAL A 334 1.48 -6.08 -23.92
N PRO A 335 2.06 -6.72 -24.96
CA PRO A 335 1.31 -7.52 -25.90
C PRO A 335 0.83 -8.83 -25.27
N ALA A 336 -0.42 -9.23 -25.57
CA ALA A 336 -0.86 -10.59 -25.32
C ALA A 336 -0.08 -11.60 -26.20
N ASP A 337 0.13 -12.79 -25.64
CA ASP A 337 0.67 -13.94 -26.38
C ASP A 337 -0.43 -14.65 -27.19
N SER A 338 -0.26 -15.89 -27.63
CA SER A 338 -1.27 -16.59 -28.43
C SER A 338 -2.53 -17.05 -27.67
N HIS A 339 -2.66 -16.80 -26.36
CA HIS A 339 -3.77 -17.30 -25.55
C HIS A 339 -4.99 -16.38 -25.49
N TYR A 340 -4.91 -15.16 -26.04
CA TYR A 340 -6.11 -14.34 -26.26
C TYR A 340 -7.05 -15.06 -27.26
N PRO A 341 -8.37 -14.79 -27.23
CA PRO A 341 -9.32 -15.43 -28.14
C PRO A 341 -8.93 -15.19 -29.60
N GLN A 342 -8.82 -16.24 -30.42
CA GLN A 342 -8.34 -16.16 -31.80
C GLN A 342 -9.48 -16.19 -32.83
N SER A 343 -10.53 -16.97 -32.58
CA SER A 343 -11.70 -17.05 -33.46
C SER A 343 -12.91 -17.69 -32.78
N ALA A 344 -14.10 -17.47 -33.34
CA ALA A 344 -15.34 -18.13 -32.89
C ALA A 344 -15.26 -19.66 -32.90
N ALA A 345 -14.45 -20.25 -33.80
CA ALA A 345 -14.30 -21.70 -33.91
C ALA A 345 -13.31 -22.27 -32.88
N ALA A 346 -12.24 -21.54 -32.58
CA ALA A 346 -11.22 -21.96 -31.62
C ALA A 346 -11.65 -21.69 -30.17
N ASP A 347 -12.34 -20.57 -29.93
CA ASP A 347 -12.61 -20.03 -28.59
C ASP A 347 -14.10 -19.65 -28.40
N PRO A 348 -15.04 -20.57 -28.68
CA PRO A 348 -16.47 -20.23 -28.80
C PRO A 348 -17.11 -19.59 -27.56
N ASP A 349 -16.58 -19.86 -26.37
CA ASP A 349 -17.08 -19.36 -25.08
C ASP A 349 -16.48 -18.00 -24.67
N ARG A 350 -15.28 -17.68 -25.15
CA ARG A 350 -14.59 -16.38 -24.93
C ARG A 350 -14.72 -15.42 -26.12
N TRP A 351 -15.31 -15.88 -27.23
CA TRP A 351 -15.54 -15.07 -28.42
C TRP A 351 -16.78 -14.17 -28.28
N PHE A 352 -16.76 -13.02 -28.95
CA PHE A 352 -17.90 -12.10 -28.95
C PHE A 352 -19.14 -12.75 -29.58
N HIS A 353 -20.32 -12.27 -29.21
CA HIS A 353 -21.57 -12.73 -29.78
C HIS A 353 -21.66 -12.36 -31.26
N THR A 354 -21.72 -13.33 -32.18
CA THR A 354 -21.55 -13.12 -33.63
C THR A 354 -22.83 -12.87 -34.44
N ALA A 355 -23.99 -12.66 -33.84
CA ALA A 355 -25.24 -12.51 -34.58
C ALA A 355 -25.36 -11.08 -35.14
N PRO A 356 -25.31 -10.84 -36.47
CA PRO A 356 -25.54 -9.51 -37.01
C PRO A 356 -27.04 -9.23 -37.20
N ASN A 357 -27.46 -7.97 -37.04
CA ASN A 357 -28.78 -7.51 -37.46
C ASN A 357 -28.67 -6.07 -37.99
N SER A 358 -29.13 -5.85 -39.22
CA SER A 358 -29.02 -4.55 -39.92
C SER A 358 -30.17 -3.59 -39.62
N THR A 359 -31.22 -4.05 -38.95
CA THR A 359 -32.48 -3.33 -38.79
C THR A 359 -32.79 -3.01 -37.32
N VAL A 360 -32.44 -3.89 -36.39
CA VAL A 360 -32.74 -3.74 -34.96
C VAL A 360 -31.55 -4.20 -34.13
N ALA A 361 -31.24 -3.48 -33.03
CA ALA A 361 -30.22 -3.91 -32.09
C ALA A 361 -30.57 -5.27 -31.48
N ILE A 362 -29.55 -6.10 -31.33
CA ILE A 362 -29.60 -7.35 -30.59
C ILE A 362 -29.24 -7.03 -29.14
N ASN A 363 -30.09 -7.48 -28.22
CA ASN A 363 -29.78 -7.40 -26.81
C ASN A 363 -28.78 -8.49 -26.42
N ALA A 364 -27.87 -8.13 -25.54
CA ALA A 364 -26.95 -9.06 -24.89
C ALA A 364 -27.71 -10.14 -24.13
N SER A 365 -27.13 -11.34 -24.10
CA SER A 365 -27.73 -12.54 -23.50
C SER A 365 -26.80 -13.25 -22.51
N ASN A 366 -25.52 -12.91 -22.49
CA ASN A 366 -24.48 -13.50 -21.67
C ASN A 366 -23.92 -12.47 -20.67
N SER A 367 -22.63 -12.13 -20.78
CA SER A 367 -21.93 -11.23 -19.84
C SER A 367 -22.52 -9.82 -19.81
N CYS A 368 -22.94 -9.27 -20.95
CA CYS A 368 -23.38 -7.88 -21.04
C CYS A 368 -24.88 -7.69 -20.77
N LYS A 369 -25.66 -8.74 -20.50
CA LYS A 369 -27.14 -8.68 -20.43
C LYS A 369 -27.68 -7.68 -19.40
N ASP A 370 -26.94 -7.47 -18.31
CA ASP A 370 -27.32 -6.60 -17.19
C ASP A 370 -26.63 -5.22 -17.25
N CYS A 371 -25.83 -4.95 -18.28
CA CYS A 371 -25.20 -3.64 -18.49
C CYS A 371 -26.24 -2.58 -18.88
N PRO A 372 -25.91 -1.29 -18.73
CA PRO A 372 -26.68 -0.21 -19.34
C PRO A 372 -26.79 -0.37 -20.85
N ASN A 373 -27.97 -0.07 -21.40
CA ASN A 373 -28.17 -0.04 -22.84
C ASN A 373 -27.65 1.28 -23.44
N SER A 374 -27.64 1.39 -24.77
CA SER A 374 -27.15 2.58 -25.48
C SER A 374 -27.81 3.88 -25.00
N ASN A 375 -29.14 3.89 -24.80
CA ASN A 375 -29.85 5.08 -24.35
C ASN A 375 -29.37 5.55 -22.97
N GLN A 376 -29.22 4.63 -22.03
CA GLN A 376 -28.76 4.92 -20.67
C GLN A 376 -27.32 5.46 -20.68
N MET A 377 -26.45 4.89 -21.51
CA MET A 377 -25.08 5.39 -21.67
C MET A 377 -25.05 6.81 -22.27
N ILE A 378 -25.92 7.12 -23.23
CA ILE A 378 -26.05 8.49 -23.78
C ILE A 378 -26.47 9.48 -22.68
N TRP A 379 -27.39 9.11 -21.78
CA TRP A 379 -27.73 9.94 -20.62
C TRP A 379 -26.51 10.21 -19.73
N TYR A 380 -25.67 9.22 -19.48
CA TYR A 380 -24.42 9.45 -18.72
C TYR A 380 -23.44 10.34 -19.47
N THR A 381 -23.26 10.14 -20.77
CA THR A 381 -22.37 10.96 -21.60
C THR A 381 -22.80 12.43 -21.57
N MET A 382 -24.09 12.70 -21.78
CA MET A 382 -24.58 14.07 -21.97
C MET A 382 -24.99 14.75 -20.66
N LYS A 383 -25.56 14.01 -19.71
CA LYS A 383 -26.19 14.53 -18.49
C LYS A 383 -25.60 13.99 -17.20
N GLY A 384 -24.63 13.08 -17.26
CA GLY A 384 -23.94 12.51 -16.10
C GLY A 384 -23.12 13.50 -15.28
N ASN A 385 -22.92 14.72 -15.77
CA ASN A 385 -22.20 15.80 -15.10
C ASN A 385 -20.83 15.36 -14.53
N PRO A 386 -19.91 14.96 -15.40
CA PRO A 386 -18.69 14.25 -15.03
C PRO A 386 -17.69 15.09 -14.23
N HIS A 387 -17.09 14.48 -13.21
CA HIS A 387 -16.01 15.06 -12.43
C HIS A 387 -14.80 14.11 -12.35
N TRP A 388 -13.65 14.54 -12.87
CA TRP A 388 -12.41 13.75 -12.85
C TRP A 388 -11.76 13.79 -11.47
N ASP A 389 -11.44 12.61 -10.95
CA ASP A 389 -10.68 12.41 -9.73
C ASP A 389 -9.35 11.72 -10.05
N GLY A 390 -8.31 12.53 -10.26
CA GLY A 390 -6.98 12.05 -10.63
C GLY A 390 -6.14 11.53 -9.48
N GLN A 391 -6.68 11.40 -8.26
CA GLN A 391 -5.93 11.00 -7.07
C GLN A 391 -6.52 9.77 -6.37
N LYS A 392 -7.74 9.36 -6.71
CA LYS A 392 -8.37 8.17 -6.14
C LYS A 392 -7.61 6.90 -6.56
N PRO A 393 -7.01 6.17 -5.61
CA PRO A 393 -6.28 4.95 -5.90
C PRO A 393 -7.22 3.76 -6.06
N TRP A 394 -6.80 2.82 -6.88
CA TRP A 394 -7.41 1.50 -7.04
C TRP A 394 -6.38 0.55 -7.66
N SER A 395 -6.68 -0.74 -7.65
CA SER A 395 -5.84 -1.76 -8.25
C SER A 395 -6.64 -2.67 -9.18
N VAL A 396 -5.96 -3.12 -10.22
CA VAL A 396 -6.41 -4.17 -11.14
C VAL A 396 -5.18 -4.95 -11.58
N LEU A 397 -5.33 -6.23 -11.94
CA LEU A 397 -4.22 -7.05 -12.46
C LEU A 397 -2.99 -7.11 -11.52
N GLY A 398 -3.20 -6.89 -10.21
CA GLY A 398 -2.14 -6.86 -9.21
C GLY A 398 -1.32 -5.56 -9.17
N HIS A 399 -1.66 -4.56 -9.99
CA HIS A 399 -0.94 -3.29 -10.08
C HIS A 399 -1.75 -2.11 -9.54
N LEU A 400 -1.06 -1.07 -9.08
CA LEU A 400 -1.67 0.18 -8.61
C LEU A 400 -1.94 1.13 -9.78
N TYR A 401 -3.11 1.78 -9.73
CA TYR A 401 -3.49 2.88 -10.60
C TYR A 401 -4.14 4.00 -9.80
N VAL A 402 -4.20 5.18 -10.42
CA VAL A 402 -4.96 6.34 -9.93
C VAL A 402 -5.78 6.91 -11.07
N GLY A 403 -6.92 7.51 -10.75
CA GLY A 403 -7.74 8.19 -11.75
C GLY A 403 -9.07 7.53 -12.03
N GLY A 404 -10.06 8.34 -12.39
CA GLY A 404 -11.37 7.89 -12.79
C GLY A 404 -12.39 9.02 -12.74
N MET A 405 -13.63 8.69 -13.05
CA MET A 405 -14.69 9.65 -13.23
C MET A 405 -15.82 9.44 -12.23
N TRP A 406 -16.27 10.52 -11.63
CA TRP A 406 -17.52 10.56 -10.89
C TRP A 406 -18.66 10.97 -11.84
N PHE A 407 -19.70 10.15 -11.90
CA PHE A 407 -20.94 10.42 -12.65
C PHE A 407 -22.13 10.51 -11.70
N LYS A 408 -23.08 11.38 -11.99
CA LYS A 408 -24.37 11.40 -11.28
C LYS A 408 -25.04 10.05 -11.39
N LYS A 409 -25.67 9.58 -10.31
CA LYS A 409 -26.53 8.40 -10.30
C LYS A 409 -27.73 8.59 -11.22
N ALA A 410 -28.24 7.51 -11.83
CA ALA A 410 -29.35 7.56 -12.78
C ALA A 410 -30.58 8.33 -12.25
N GLN A 411 -30.98 8.10 -10.99
CA GLN A 411 -32.13 8.78 -10.40
C GLN A 411 -31.92 10.29 -10.33
N LYS A 412 -30.70 10.75 -9.99
CA LYS A 412 -30.39 12.17 -9.92
C LYS A 412 -30.46 12.83 -11.31
N ILE A 413 -30.00 12.13 -12.35
CA ILE A 413 -30.15 12.59 -13.74
C ILE A 413 -31.64 12.70 -14.09
N ALA A 414 -32.45 11.71 -13.72
CA ALA A 414 -33.88 11.72 -13.99
C ALA A 414 -34.59 12.92 -13.34
N ASP A 415 -34.27 13.20 -12.07
CA ASP A 415 -34.85 14.31 -11.31
C ASP A 415 -34.45 15.67 -11.92
N ASP A 416 -33.15 15.86 -12.22
CA ASP A 416 -32.64 17.12 -12.76
C ASP A 416 -33.19 17.41 -14.17
N GLU A 417 -33.43 16.37 -14.95
CA GLU A 417 -33.92 16.47 -16.33
C GLU A 417 -35.45 16.31 -16.44
N SER A 418 -36.15 16.28 -15.29
CA SER A 418 -37.61 16.16 -15.22
C SER A 418 -38.16 14.96 -16.02
N THR A 419 -37.48 13.82 -15.93
CA THR A 419 -37.81 12.56 -16.60
C THR A 419 -37.89 11.40 -15.59
N ASN A 420 -37.89 10.16 -16.07
CA ASN A 420 -37.83 8.97 -15.21
C ASN A 420 -36.94 7.87 -15.82
N LEU A 421 -36.54 6.91 -14.98
CA LEU A 421 -35.65 5.81 -15.37
C LEU A 421 -36.19 4.99 -16.55
N THR A 422 -37.51 4.80 -16.65
CA THR A 422 -38.13 4.07 -17.76
C THR A 422 -37.97 4.82 -19.08
N ALA A 423 -38.21 6.13 -19.10
CA ALA A 423 -38.02 6.96 -20.28
C ALA A 423 -36.55 6.98 -20.69
N MET A 424 -35.62 7.11 -19.74
CA MET A 424 -34.18 7.07 -20.01
C MET A 424 -33.72 5.74 -20.62
N LYS A 425 -34.33 4.62 -20.21
CA LYS A 425 -34.06 3.30 -20.79
C LYS A 425 -34.54 3.18 -22.24
N ASN A 426 -35.62 3.88 -22.58
CA ASN A 426 -36.29 3.78 -23.88
C ASN A 426 -35.80 4.81 -24.91
N GLY A 427 -35.07 5.85 -24.51
CA GLY A 427 -34.55 6.82 -25.47
C GLY A 427 -33.75 7.97 -24.87
N TYR A 428 -33.22 8.80 -25.76
CA TYR A 428 -32.63 10.10 -25.47
C TYR A 428 -33.12 11.14 -26.51
N PRO A 429 -33.37 12.41 -26.13
CA PRO A 429 -33.80 13.44 -27.07
C PRO A 429 -32.81 13.64 -28.21
N ASP A 430 -33.29 13.58 -29.44
CA ASP A 430 -32.47 13.77 -30.61
C ASP A 430 -31.89 15.20 -30.65
N PRO A 431 -30.56 15.38 -30.82
CA PRO A 431 -29.96 16.71 -30.77
C PRO A 431 -30.47 17.68 -31.86
N SER A 432 -30.94 17.16 -32.99
CA SER A 432 -31.44 17.94 -34.13
C SER A 432 -32.95 18.18 -34.06
N THR A 433 -33.73 17.19 -33.62
CA THR A 433 -35.21 17.30 -33.62
C THR A 433 -35.80 17.54 -32.23
N HIS A 434 -35.02 17.34 -31.17
CA HIS A 434 -35.43 17.35 -29.76
C HIS A 434 -36.53 16.35 -29.40
N VAL A 435 -36.83 15.40 -30.29
CA VAL A 435 -37.79 14.33 -30.06
C VAL A 435 -37.11 13.16 -29.35
N MET A 436 -37.76 12.61 -28.32
CA MET A 436 -37.30 11.40 -27.65
C MET A 436 -37.16 10.25 -28.66
N THR A 437 -35.93 9.77 -28.87
CA THR A 437 -35.61 8.75 -29.86
C THR A 437 -34.99 7.55 -29.18
N ASP A 438 -35.47 6.35 -29.52
CA ASP A 438 -34.81 5.10 -29.15
C ASP A 438 -33.60 4.90 -30.05
N TRP A 439 -32.41 5.17 -29.53
CA TRP A 439 -31.18 5.09 -30.31
C TRP A 439 -30.75 3.65 -30.62
N ARG A 440 -31.35 2.65 -29.97
CA ARG A 440 -31.08 1.23 -30.24
C ARG A 440 -31.65 0.77 -31.59
N THR A 441 -32.63 1.48 -32.13
CA THR A 441 -33.23 1.15 -33.44
C THR A 441 -32.57 1.89 -34.59
N ARG A 442 -31.52 2.67 -34.32
CA ARG A 442 -30.85 3.54 -35.28
C ARG A 442 -29.58 2.85 -35.78
N ILE A 443 -29.32 2.94 -37.08
CA ILE A 443 -28.06 2.46 -37.66
C ILE A 443 -26.89 3.33 -37.21
N CYS A 444 -25.69 2.76 -37.11
CA CYS A 444 -24.51 3.48 -36.59
C CYS A 444 -24.25 4.83 -37.28
N THR A 445 -24.44 4.94 -38.59
CA THR A 445 -24.22 6.17 -39.36
C THR A 445 -25.26 7.28 -39.13
N SER A 446 -26.35 6.98 -38.40
CA SER A 446 -27.36 7.99 -38.03
C SER A 446 -27.10 8.66 -36.69
N PHE A 447 -26.07 8.23 -35.95
CA PHE A 447 -25.61 8.94 -34.76
C PHE A 447 -24.80 10.19 -35.14
N PRO A 448 -24.72 11.19 -34.25
CA PRO A 448 -23.84 12.34 -34.45
C PRO A 448 -22.38 11.91 -34.70
N THR A 449 -21.72 12.59 -35.63
CA THR A 449 -20.31 12.32 -35.95
C THR A 449 -19.38 13.23 -35.15
N TYR A 450 -18.29 12.68 -34.65
CA TYR A 450 -17.19 13.45 -34.05
C TYR A 450 -15.83 12.84 -34.41
N TYR A 451 -14.78 13.63 -34.23
CA TYR A 451 -13.39 13.18 -34.40
C TYR A 451 -12.77 12.92 -33.03
N THR A 452 -11.98 11.86 -32.91
CA THR A 452 -11.17 11.65 -31.71
C THR A 452 -9.91 12.51 -31.79
N VAL A 453 -9.41 12.98 -30.64
CA VAL A 453 -8.18 13.79 -30.60
C VAL A 453 -6.93 12.92 -30.86
N GLU A 454 -7.02 11.63 -30.48
CA GLU A 454 -5.94 10.65 -30.63
C GLU A 454 -5.80 10.21 -32.09
N GLU A 455 -6.91 10.08 -32.81
CA GLU A 455 -6.95 9.75 -34.24
C GLU A 455 -7.93 10.68 -34.97
N PRO A 456 -7.56 11.95 -35.21
CA PRO A 456 -8.45 12.94 -35.81
C PRO A 456 -8.81 12.63 -37.27
N SER A 457 -8.17 11.62 -37.87
CA SER A 457 -8.47 11.09 -39.20
C SER A 457 -9.57 10.01 -39.18
N VAL A 458 -9.92 9.46 -38.01
CA VAL A 458 -10.91 8.39 -37.87
C VAL A 458 -12.26 8.98 -37.45
N LEU A 459 -13.25 8.85 -38.33
CA LEU A 459 -14.63 9.23 -38.05
C LEU A 459 -15.26 8.25 -37.06
N GLN A 460 -15.80 8.76 -35.95
CA GLN A 460 -16.59 7.98 -35.00
C GLN A 460 -18.04 8.48 -34.93
N TYR A 461 -18.95 7.57 -34.63
CA TYR A 461 -20.38 7.80 -34.55
C TYR A 461 -20.89 7.58 -33.14
N GLY A 462 -21.52 8.60 -32.54
CA GLY A 462 -22.06 8.50 -31.19
C GLY A 462 -22.31 9.86 -30.52
N PHE A 463 -22.25 9.87 -29.19
CA PHE A 463 -22.40 11.08 -28.39
C PHE A 463 -21.07 11.41 -27.71
N TYR A 464 -20.76 12.70 -27.64
CA TYR A 464 -19.49 13.20 -27.15
C TYR A 464 -19.68 14.33 -26.15
N ASN A 465 -18.91 14.28 -25.06
CA ASN A 465 -18.87 15.34 -24.07
C ASN A 465 -17.42 15.57 -23.58
N SER A 466 -16.90 16.78 -23.82
CA SER A 466 -15.61 17.25 -23.31
C SER A 466 -15.71 18.15 -22.08
N THR A 467 -16.92 18.38 -21.56
CA THR A 467 -17.15 19.24 -20.40
C THR A 467 -16.93 18.46 -19.11
N ILE A 468 -15.67 18.27 -18.75
CA ILE A 468 -15.25 17.55 -17.55
C ILE A 468 -14.73 18.54 -16.51
N LYS A 469 -15.22 18.40 -15.28
CA LYS A 469 -14.83 19.26 -14.15
C LYS A 469 -13.85 18.52 -13.25
N SER A 470 -13.06 19.25 -12.46
CA SER A 470 -12.27 18.64 -11.39
C SER A 470 -13.18 18.21 -10.24
N ILE A 471 -12.90 17.07 -9.61
CA ILE A 471 -13.60 16.62 -8.39
C ILE A 471 -13.62 17.67 -7.27
N SER A 472 -12.64 18.58 -7.23
CA SER A 472 -12.60 19.68 -6.25
C SER A 472 -13.76 20.67 -6.38
N THR A 473 -14.45 20.70 -7.53
CA THR A 473 -15.65 21.52 -7.74
C THR A 473 -16.92 20.89 -7.19
N LEU A 474 -16.86 19.62 -6.78
CA LEU A 474 -17.99 18.89 -6.23
C LEU A 474 -18.02 19.01 -4.70
N ALA A 475 -19.11 19.53 -4.15
CA ALA A 475 -19.26 19.68 -2.70
C ALA A 475 -19.50 18.34 -1.98
N SER A 476 -20.09 17.36 -2.66
CA SER A 476 -20.40 16.03 -2.11
C SER A 476 -20.53 15.00 -3.23
N THR A 477 -20.05 13.77 -2.98
CA THR A 477 -20.18 12.62 -3.88
C THR A 477 -21.45 11.79 -3.63
N ALA A 478 -22.35 12.21 -2.73
CA ALA A 478 -23.52 11.41 -2.33
C ALA A 478 -24.44 11.03 -3.50
N ASP A 479 -24.62 11.95 -4.45
CA ASP A 479 -25.43 11.75 -5.66
C ASP A 479 -24.66 11.15 -6.84
N TYR A 480 -23.39 10.78 -6.62
CA TYR A 480 -22.49 10.31 -7.66
C TYR A 480 -22.03 8.87 -7.38
N PHE A 481 -21.61 8.19 -8.43
CA PHE A 481 -20.84 6.94 -8.35
C PHE A 481 -19.53 7.11 -9.12
N PHE A 482 -18.54 6.32 -8.76
CA PHE A 482 -17.21 6.38 -9.35
C PHE A 482 -17.00 5.23 -10.33
N LEU A 483 -16.41 5.54 -11.49
CA LEU A 483 -15.89 4.56 -12.42
C LEU A 483 -14.38 4.75 -12.59
N PRO A 484 -13.56 3.70 -12.38
CA PRO A 484 -12.14 3.76 -12.62
C PRO A 484 -11.82 3.76 -14.12
N THR A 485 -10.62 4.24 -14.48
CA THR A 485 -10.04 4.01 -15.80
C THR A 485 -9.28 2.69 -15.83
N THR A 486 -10.00 1.58 -15.68
CA THR A 486 -9.44 0.21 -15.58
C THR A 486 -8.74 -0.28 -16.84
N GLY A 487 -8.83 0.46 -17.95
CA GLY A 487 -8.20 0.13 -19.20
C GLY A 487 -9.01 -0.87 -20.03
N PHE A 488 -8.41 -1.29 -21.13
CA PHE A 488 -9.00 -2.27 -22.04
C PHE A 488 -7.93 -3.08 -22.76
N PHE A 489 -8.35 -4.18 -23.38
CA PHE A 489 -7.55 -4.92 -24.35
C PHE A 489 -8.02 -4.64 -25.76
N GLY A 490 -7.12 -4.27 -26.66
CA GLY A 490 -7.49 -4.02 -28.05
C GLY A 490 -6.27 -3.74 -28.91
N ASN A 491 -6.49 -3.16 -30.10
CA ASN A 491 -5.41 -2.66 -30.94
C ASN A 491 -5.62 -1.17 -31.28
N PHE A 492 -4.67 -0.33 -30.84
CA PHE A 492 -4.54 1.06 -31.26
C PHE A 492 -3.08 1.36 -31.67
N PRO A 493 -2.78 1.83 -32.90
CA PRO A 493 -3.56 1.78 -34.15
C PRO A 493 -2.85 0.88 -35.19
N GLY A 494 -3.43 -0.25 -35.61
CA GLY A 494 -2.71 -1.08 -36.61
C GLY A 494 -3.21 -2.47 -37.06
N GLY A 495 -4.49 -2.83 -36.91
CA GLY A 495 -5.08 -4.02 -37.57
C GLY A 495 -5.51 -5.16 -36.63
N PRO A 496 -6.06 -6.27 -37.16
CA PRO A 496 -6.57 -7.36 -36.33
C PRO A 496 -5.43 -8.16 -35.64
N GLY A 497 -5.58 -8.51 -34.35
CA GLY A 497 -4.83 -9.61 -33.72
C GLY A 497 -3.56 -9.33 -32.90
N GLN A 498 -3.39 -8.15 -32.28
CA GLN A 498 -2.36 -7.94 -31.24
C GLN A 498 -2.95 -7.19 -30.03
N HIS A 499 -3.57 -7.94 -29.12
CA HIS A 499 -4.36 -7.44 -27.98
C HIS A 499 -3.42 -6.95 -26.88
N LYS A 500 -2.98 -5.68 -26.95
CA LYS A 500 -2.23 -5.04 -25.87
C LYS A 500 -3.19 -4.58 -24.78
N PHE A 501 -2.71 -4.54 -23.54
CA PHE A 501 -3.41 -3.83 -22.48
C PHE A 501 -3.11 -2.33 -22.59
N TYR A 502 -4.16 -1.52 -22.57
CA TYR A 502 -4.08 -0.06 -22.55
C TYR A 502 -4.69 0.46 -21.25
N ALA A 503 -3.86 1.06 -20.40
CA ALA A 503 -4.32 1.66 -19.15
C ALA A 503 -4.81 3.10 -19.35
N GLY A 504 -5.52 3.65 -18.35
CA GLY A 504 -5.90 5.07 -18.34
C GLY A 504 -7.18 5.42 -19.12
N PHE A 505 -7.89 4.41 -19.61
CA PHE A 505 -9.21 4.54 -20.23
C PHE A 505 -10.28 3.85 -19.40
N GLY A 506 -11.49 4.40 -19.39
CA GLY A 506 -12.65 3.74 -18.82
C GLY A 506 -13.57 3.24 -19.93
N ASP A 507 -13.38 2.00 -20.37
CA ASP A 507 -14.13 1.38 -21.47
C ASP A 507 -15.04 0.25 -20.98
N TYR A 508 -16.32 0.38 -21.31
CA TYR A 508 -17.35 -0.49 -20.78
C TYR A 508 -18.39 -0.86 -21.82
N TRP A 509 -18.77 -2.13 -21.83
CA TRP A 509 -19.76 -2.64 -22.77
C TRP A 509 -21.20 -2.29 -22.41
N SER A 510 -21.99 -1.99 -23.44
CA SER A 510 -23.45 -1.88 -23.31
C SER A 510 -24.16 -3.23 -23.45
N SER A 511 -25.42 -3.27 -23.03
CA SER A 511 -26.29 -4.46 -23.15
C SER A 511 -26.92 -4.65 -24.53
N ASN A 512 -26.51 -3.90 -25.56
CA ASN A 512 -26.99 -4.10 -26.92
C ASN A 512 -25.93 -3.76 -27.97
N ASN A 513 -26.00 -4.39 -29.14
CA ASN A 513 -25.19 -3.98 -30.28
C ASN A 513 -25.81 -2.76 -30.98
N THR A 514 -25.15 -2.28 -32.03
CA THR A 514 -25.73 -1.24 -32.92
C THR A 514 -26.06 -1.86 -34.28
N PRO A 515 -27.24 -1.58 -34.85
CA PRO A 515 -27.57 -1.95 -36.22
C PRO A 515 -26.55 -1.42 -37.23
N THR A 516 -26.06 -2.27 -38.13
CA THR A 516 -25.11 -1.87 -39.17
C THR A 516 -25.66 -2.14 -40.58
N PRO A 517 -25.51 -1.20 -41.54
CA PRO A 517 -25.75 -1.50 -42.94
C PRO A 517 -24.68 -2.50 -43.40
N ALA A 518 -25.08 -3.66 -43.90
CA ALA A 518 -24.15 -4.75 -44.20
C ALA A 518 -23.02 -4.32 -45.16
N THR A 519 -21.77 -4.67 -44.78
CA THR A 519 -20.48 -4.60 -45.50
C THR A 519 -19.74 -3.24 -45.54
N PRO A 520 -18.39 -3.21 -45.33
CA PRO A 520 -17.49 -4.33 -44.98
C PRO A 520 -17.28 -4.52 -43.47
N TYR A 521 -17.87 -3.69 -42.61
CA TYR A 521 -17.62 -3.77 -41.17
C TYR A 521 -18.27 -5.01 -40.55
N THR A 522 -17.43 -5.79 -39.87
CA THR A 522 -17.82 -6.82 -38.89
C THR A 522 -18.77 -6.21 -37.86
N MET A 523 -19.56 -7.05 -37.18
CA MET A 523 -20.58 -6.61 -36.22
C MET A 523 -20.04 -5.53 -35.26
N LEU A 524 -20.81 -4.47 -34.96
CA LEU A 524 -20.36 -3.40 -34.06
C LEU A 524 -21.13 -3.42 -32.74
N ALA A 525 -20.42 -3.30 -31.63
CA ALA A 525 -20.99 -3.17 -30.30
C ALA A 525 -21.02 -1.70 -29.86
N ALA A 526 -22.00 -1.34 -29.04
CA ALA A 526 -22.02 -0.02 -28.42
C ALA A 526 -21.24 -0.04 -27.09
N SER A 527 -20.45 1.00 -26.85
CA SER A 527 -19.63 1.14 -25.63
C SER A 527 -19.71 2.54 -25.04
N PHE A 528 -19.37 2.63 -23.75
CA PHE A 528 -19.16 3.88 -23.04
C PHE A 528 -17.69 3.98 -22.65
N ASN A 529 -17.05 5.03 -23.16
CA ASN A 529 -15.61 5.21 -23.05
C ASN A 529 -15.33 6.58 -22.43
N PHE A 530 -14.33 6.69 -21.56
CA PHE A 530 -13.90 8.00 -21.07
C PHE A 530 -12.43 8.06 -20.73
N THR A 531 -11.90 9.28 -20.79
CA THR A 531 -10.59 9.67 -20.29
C THR A 531 -10.75 10.85 -19.32
N LYS A 532 -9.65 11.40 -18.82
CA LYS A 532 -9.67 12.65 -18.04
C LYS A 532 -10.22 13.86 -18.79
N ASN A 533 -10.24 13.82 -20.12
CA ASN A 533 -10.54 14.98 -20.97
C ASN A 533 -11.90 14.87 -21.68
N ASN A 534 -12.41 13.65 -21.86
CA ASN A 534 -13.60 13.45 -22.66
C ASN A 534 -14.35 12.15 -22.32
N ILE A 535 -15.65 12.13 -22.61
CA ILE A 535 -16.54 10.98 -22.49
C ILE A 535 -17.24 10.77 -23.82
N TYR A 536 -17.38 9.50 -24.16
CA TYR A 536 -17.93 9.02 -25.41
C TYR A 536 -18.97 7.95 -25.10
N PHE A 537 -20.12 8.06 -25.77
CA PHE A 537 -20.87 6.89 -26.14
C PHE A 537 -20.51 6.60 -27.59
N ILE A 538 -19.98 5.42 -27.88
CA ILE A 538 -19.59 5.00 -29.22
C ILE A 538 -20.57 3.94 -29.70
N SER A 539 -21.21 4.19 -30.84
CA SER A 539 -22.16 3.24 -31.44
C SER A 539 -21.46 2.15 -32.25
N GLY A 540 -20.20 2.34 -32.62
CA GLY A 540 -19.49 1.54 -33.61
C GLY A 540 -18.18 0.92 -33.11
N THR A 541 -18.15 0.34 -31.91
CA THR A 541 -16.93 -0.23 -31.34
C THR A 541 -16.72 -1.66 -31.82
N ASP A 542 -15.46 -2.02 -32.08
CA ASP A 542 -15.06 -3.37 -32.45
C ASP A 542 -15.34 -4.35 -31.28
N PRO A 543 -16.21 -5.36 -31.46
CA PRO A 543 -16.59 -6.29 -30.39
C PRO A 543 -15.45 -7.24 -30.00
N GLU A 544 -14.35 -7.29 -30.75
CA GLU A 544 -13.15 -8.07 -30.44
C GLU A 544 -12.29 -7.43 -29.33
N CYS A 545 -12.57 -6.19 -28.95
CA CYS A 545 -11.94 -5.55 -27.81
C CYS A 545 -12.37 -6.20 -26.48
N GLY A 546 -11.44 -6.32 -25.53
CA GLY A 546 -11.71 -6.76 -24.16
C GLY A 546 -12.02 -5.56 -23.27
N PHE A 547 -13.29 -5.28 -23.01
CA PHE A 547 -13.73 -4.19 -22.13
C PHE A 547 -14.32 -4.71 -20.82
N TYR A 548 -14.49 -3.82 -19.85
CA TYR A 548 -15.19 -4.14 -18.60
C TYR A 548 -16.69 -4.32 -18.81
N VAL A 549 -17.25 -5.19 -17.97
CA VAL A 549 -18.69 -5.41 -17.83
C VAL A 549 -19.07 -4.97 -16.42
N GLU A 550 -19.79 -3.86 -16.31
CA GLU A 550 -20.21 -3.30 -15.02
C GLU A 550 -21.74 -3.12 -14.98
N PRO A 551 -22.49 -4.09 -14.44
CA PRO A 551 -23.95 -4.08 -14.46
C PRO A 551 -24.57 -3.12 -13.43
N GLN A 552 -23.78 -2.49 -12.55
CA GLN A 552 -24.32 -1.72 -11.43
C GLN A 552 -24.60 -0.24 -11.73
N TRP A 553 -24.22 0.29 -12.89
CA TRP A 553 -24.33 1.74 -13.15
C TRP A 553 -25.74 2.30 -12.99
N PHE A 554 -26.76 1.50 -13.27
CA PHE A 554 -28.15 1.94 -13.34
C PHE A 554 -29.06 1.29 -12.28
N LYS A 555 -28.47 0.56 -11.32
CA LYS A 555 -29.23 -0.12 -10.26
C LYS A 555 -29.50 0.79 -9.07
#